data_AF-A0A4Y7QL93-F1
#
_entry.id   AF-A0A4Y7QL93-F1
#
_cell.length_a   1.000
_cell.length_b   1.000
_cell.length_c   1.000
_cell.angle_alpha   90.00
_cell.angle_beta   90.00
_cell.angle_gamma   90.00
#
_symmetry.space_group_name_H-M   'P 1'
#
loop_
_entity.id
_entity.type
_entity.pdbx_description
1 polymer ?
#
loop_
_entity_poly.entity_id
_entity_poly.type
_entity_poly.pdbx_seq_one_letter_code
_entity_poly.pdbx_strand_id
1 'polypeptide(L)'
;MSSSMYFRRFNVSLKRKLSDLPYAYNALEPYISEQIMKLHHQKHHQTYVTALNTAEGAYANAKTPKERIGLQAALKFNGGGIEQASGSFDNFQKEFSKAALGIQGSGWAWLGVNPQTKLTNPLLTHYPVVGVDMWEHAFYLQYQNVKPNYLEAIWNVVNWKEGDERYTDAVQKGVDAGLNVL
;
A
#
# COMPACT_ATOMS: atom_id res chain seq x y z
N MET A 1 18.25 48.33 -3.41
CA MET A 1 19.11 47.34 -2.71
C MET A 1 18.36 46.01 -2.72
N SER A 2 18.90 45.05 -3.45
CA SER A 2 18.33 43.72 -3.65
C SER A 2 18.55 42.88 -2.39
N SER A 3 17.51 42.26 -1.84
CA SER A 3 17.65 41.24 -0.79
C SER A 3 17.01 39.95 -1.27
N SER A 4 17.83 39.15 -1.94
CA SER A 4 17.60 37.73 -2.16
C SER A 4 17.92 37.00 -0.86
N MET A 5 16.93 36.36 -0.23
CA MET A 5 17.18 35.49 0.92
C MET A 5 16.46 34.14 0.75
N TYR A 6 17.30 33.14 0.47
CA TYR A 6 17.21 31.74 0.92
C TYR A 6 15.93 30.96 0.58
N PHE A 7 15.90 30.41 -0.64
CA PHE A 7 15.35 29.08 -0.84
C PHE A 7 16.20 28.07 -0.05
N ARG A 8 15.77 27.69 1.16
CA ARG A 8 16.23 26.45 1.78
C ARG A 8 15.70 25.29 0.92
N ARG A 9 16.53 24.79 0.00
CA ARG A 9 16.38 23.42 -0.49
C ARG A 9 16.69 22.51 0.69
N PHE A 10 15.66 22.04 1.41
CA PHE A 10 15.79 20.87 2.25
C PHE A 10 16.05 19.67 1.34
N ASN A 11 17.32 19.42 1.05
CA ASN A 11 17.74 18.29 0.24
C ASN A 11 18.47 17.30 1.14
N VAL A 12 17.71 16.62 1.99
CA VAL A 12 18.12 15.34 2.55
C VAL A 12 16.99 14.37 2.24
N SER A 13 17.01 13.80 1.03
CA SER A 13 16.20 12.63 0.72
C SER A 13 16.72 11.49 1.60
N LEU A 14 16.03 11.23 2.72
CA LEU A 14 16.30 10.07 3.54
C LEU A 14 15.90 8.85 2.69
N LYS A 15 16.88 8.09 2.18
CA LYS A 15 16.60 6.87 1.42
C LYS A 15 15.83 5.90 2.30
N ARG A 16 14.72 5.36 1.79
CA ARG A 16 13.96 4.32 2.48
C ARG A 16 14.82 3.07 2.68
N LYS A 17 14.63 2.41 3.81
CA LYS A 17 15.25 1.12 4.12
C LYS A 17 14.15 0.09 4.33
N LEU A 18 14.45 -1.17 4.01
CA LEU A 18 13.59 -2.28 4.39
C LEU A 18 13.59 -2.36 5.92
N SER A 19 12.43 -2.20 6.54
CA SER A 19 12.28 -2.30 7.99
C SER A 19 12.09 -3.76 8.37
N ASP A 20 12.59 -4.15 9.53
CA ASP A 20 12.35 -5.50 10.04
C ASP A 20 10.85 -5.74 10.29
N LEU A 21 10.43 -7.00 10.14
CA LEU A 21 9.06 -7.39 10.50
C LEU A 21 8.88 -7.29 12.02
N PRO A 22 7.70 -6.88 12.51
CA PRO A 22 7.41 -6.81 13.95
C PRO A 22 7.20 -8.19 14.59
N TYR A 23 7.43 -9.27 13.85
CA TYR A 23 7.26 -10.67 14.26
C TYR A 23 8.23 -11.58 13.50
N ALA A 24 8.43 -12.80 14.01
CA ALA A 24 9.26 -13.81 13.35
C ALA A 24 8.67 -14.29 12.02
N TYR A 25 9.52 -14.75 11.09
CA TYR A 25 9.07 -15.17 9.75
C TYR A 25 8.04 -16.32 9.76
N ASN A 26 8.04 -17.18 10.77
CA ASN A 26 7.11 -18.29 10.91
C ASN A 26 5.88 -17.96 11.78
N ALA A 27 5.77 -16.72 12.29
CA ALA A 27 4.71 -16.34 13.23
C ALA A 27 3.30 -16.39 12.62
N LEU A 28 3.19 -16.48 11.29
CA LEU A 28 1.93 -16.55 10.56
C LEU A 28 1.54 -17.97 10.15
N GLU A 29 2.33 -18.98 10.56
CA GLU A 29 1.97 -20.39 10.35
C GLU A 29 0.74 -20.78 11.19
N PRO A 30 -0.11 -21.71 10.71
CA PRO A 30 0.01 -22.45 9.46
C PRO A 30 -0.51 -21.69 8.23
N TYR A 31 -0.97 -20.45 8.37
CA TYR A 31 -1.68 -19.72 7.32
C TYR A 31 -0.74 -19.16 6.25
N ILE A 32 0.45 -18.71 6.61
CA ILE A 32 1.51 -18.30 5.67
C ILE A 32 2.83 -18.89 6.13
N SER A 33 3.44 -19.73 5.28
CA SER A 33 4.68 -20.43 5.61
C SER A 33 5.86 -19.47 5.79
N GLU A 34 6.80 -19.87 6.65
CA GLU A 34 8.05 -19.13 6.85
C GLU A 34 8.80 -18.86 5.53
N GLN A 35 8.78 -19.83 4.61
CA GLN A 35 9.46 -19.72 3.32
C GLN A 35 8.88 -18.59 2.48
N ILE A 36 7.54 -18.47 2.41
CA ILE A 36 6.87 -17.36 1.74
C ILE A 36 7.28 -16.05 2.41
N MET A 37 7.20 -15.97 3.73
CA MET A 37 7.50 -14.74 4.46
C MET A 37 8.94 -14.25 4.25
N LYS A 38 9.92 -15.17 4.26
CA LYS A 38 11.33 -14.84 3.96
C LYS A 38 11.49 -14.31 2.54
N LEU A 39 10.97 -15.03 1.54
CA LEU A 39 11.10 -14.61 0.14
C LEU A 39 10.37 -13.29 -0.13
N HIS A 40 9.14 -13.17 0.34
CA HIS A 40 8.31 -11.99 0.15
C HIS A 40 8.98 -10.75 0.77
N HIS A 41 9.40 -10.83 2.02
CA HIS A 41 10.05 -9.71 2.70
C HIS A 41 11.46 -9.41 2.16
N GLN A 42 12.34 -10.41 2.18
CA GLN A 42 13.77 -10.18 1.94
C GLN A 42 14.12 -10.03 0.47
N LYS A 43 13.29 -10.52 -0.46
CA LYS A 43 13.53 -10.41 -1.91
C LYS A 43 12.57 -9.43 -2.56
N HIS A 44 11.27 -9.68 -2.50
CA HIS A 44 10.29 -8.87 -3.24
C HIS A 44 10.20 -7.45 -2.65
N HIS A 45 9.96 -7.31 -1.35
CA HIS A 45 9.90 -5.99 -0.71
C HIS A 45 11.23 -5.24 -0.77
N GLN A 46 12.37 -5.93 -0.56
CA GLN A 46 13.69 -5.32 -0.76
C GLN A 46 13.88 -4.75 -2.18
N THR A 47 13.40 -5.46 -3.20
CA THR A 47 13.45 -4.99 -4.59
C THR A 47 12.61 -3.74 -4.77
N TYR A 48 11.39 -3.70 -4.24
CA TYR A 48 10.53 -2.51 -4.31
C TYR A 48 11.14 -1.30 -3.59
N VAL A 49 11.71 -1.48 -2.39
CA VAL A 49 12.42 -0.40 -1.67
C VAL A 49 13.56 0.17 -2.51
N THR A 50 14.33 -0.70 -3.16
CA THR A 50 15.48 -0.31 -3.99
C THR A 50 15.03 0.45 -5.25
N ALA A 51 14.00 -0.04 -5.92
CA ALA A 51 13.44 0.58 -7.11
C ALA A 51 12.73 1.90 -6.78
N LEU A 52 12.03 2.01 -5.66
CA LEU A 52 11.41 3.24 -5.19
C LEU A 52 12.44 4.33 -4.89
N ASN A 53 13.50 4.00 -4.15
CA ASN A 53 14.62 4.92 -3.91
C ASN A 53 15.24 5.42 -5.22
N THR A 54 15.34 4.54 -6.22
CA THR A 54 15.86 4.89 -7.55
C THR A 54 14.91 5.85 -8.29
N ALA A 55 13.60 5.54 -8.30
CA ALA A 55 12.59 6.36 -8.93
C ALA A 55 12.47 7.75 -8.28
N GLU A 56 12.53 7.83 -6.95
CA GLU A 56 12.52 9.09 -6.21
C GLU A 56 13.79 9.92 -6.46
N GLY A 57 14.96 9.26 -6.49
CA GLY A 57 16.20 9.91 -6.87
C GLY A 57 16.13 10.50 -8.28
N ALA A 58 15.56 9.77 -9.24
CA ALA A 58 15.33 10.28 -10.59
C ALA A 58 14.32 11.43 -10.59
N TYR A 59 13.24 11.33 -9.81
CA TYR A 59 12.21 12.36 -9.73
C TYR A 59 12.73 13.67 -9.14
N ALA A 60 13.54 13.59 -8.08
CA ALA A 60 14.19 14.75 -7.46
C ALA A 60 15.12 15.49 -8.43
N ASN A 61 15.72 14.76 -9.37
CA ASN A 61 16.62 15.32 -10.39
C ASN A 61 15.90 15.72 -11.70
N ALA A 62 14.61 15.37 -11.85
CA ALA A 62 13.84 15.68 -13.04
C ALA A 62 13.59 17.19 -13.18
N LYS A 63 13.97 17.73 -14.34
CA LYS A 63 13.95 19.18 -14.63
C LYS A 63 12.65 19.60 -15.30
N THR A 64 11.98 18.67 -15.98
CA THR A 64 10.78 18.96 -16.78
C THR A 64 9.56 18.21 -16.26
N PRO A 65 8.35 18.75 -16.48
CA PRO A 65 7.11 18.02 -16.22
C PRO A 65 7.05 16.67 -16.96
N LYS A 66 7.57 16.59 -18.19
CA LYS A 66 7.58 15.36 -18.99
C LYS A 66 8.39 14.24 -18.32
N GLU A 67 9.57 14.54 -17.81
CA GLU A 67 10.39 13.58 -17.05
C GLU A 67 9.68 13.12 -15.78
N ARG A 68 9.08 14.05 -15.03
CA ARG A 68 8.32 13.72 -13.81
C ARG A 68 7.11 12.82 -14.09
N ILE A 69 6.37 13.10 -15.15
CA ILE A 69 5.24 12.28 -15.60
C ILE A 69 5.72 10.87 -15.98
N GLY A 70 6.84 10.77 -16.70
CA GLY A 70 7.42 9.48 -17.08
C GLY A 70 7.81 8.60 -15.89
N LEU A 71 8.09 9.19 -14.73
CA LEU A 71 8.45 8.48 -13.50
C LEU A 71 7.23 8.08 -12.64
N GLN A 72 6.04 8.61 -12.91
CA GLN A 72 4.86 8.33 -12.08
C GLN A 72 4.50 6.85 -12.03
N ALA A 73 4.64 6.11 -13.14
CA ALA A 73 4.37 4.68 -13.16
C ALA A 73 5.30 3.91 -12.22
N ALA A 74 6.61 4.22 -12.25
CA ALA A 74 7.59 3.59 -11.38
C ALA A 74 7.38 3.96 -9.91
N LEU A 75 7.04 5.22 -9.62
CA LEU A 75 6.74 5.66 -8.26
C LEU A 75 5.49 4.97 -7.70
N LYS A 76 4.42 4.87 -8.51
CA LYS A 76 3.17 4.20 -8.10
C LYS A 76 3.36 2.70 -7.91
N PHE A 77 4.06 2.03 -8.84
CA PHE A 77 4.28 0.59 -8.77
C PHE A 77 5.14 0.19 -7.57
N ASN A 78 6.31 0.82 -7.40
CA ASN A 78 7.23 0.47 -6.32
C ASN A 78 6.80 1.03 -4.96
N GLY A 79 5.87 1.98 -4.94
CA GLY A 79 5.25 2.53 -3.73
C GLY A 79 4.05 1.74 -3.20
N GLY A 80 3.65 0.65 -3.86
CA GLY A 80 2.50 -0.17 -3.42
C GLY A 80 1.16 0.35 -3.93
N GLY A 81 1.05 0.57 -5.25
CA GLY A 81 -0.15 1.08 -5.91
C GLY A 81 -1.46 0.38 -5.47
N ILE A 82 -2.52 1.18 -5.37
CA ILE A 82 -3.82 0.76 -4.84
C ILE A 82 -4.77 0.47 -6.02
N GLU A 83 -5.27 -0.77 -6.10
CA GLU A 83 -6.47 -1.10 -6.88
C GLU A 83 -7.70 -0.98 -5.97
N GLN A 84 -8.73 -0.26 -6.42
CA GLN A 84 -9.88 0.09 -5.60
C GLN A 84 -11.03 -0.90 -5.80
N ALA A 85 -11.64 -1.35 -4.71
CA ALA A 85 -12.92 -2.05 -4.69
C ALA A 85 -13.78 -1.49 -3.54
N SER A 86 -15.09 -1.37 -3.74
CA SER A 86 -16.05 -0.88 -2.75
C SER A 86 -17.04 -1.97 -2.34
N GLY A 87 -17.54 -1.92 -1.09
CA GLY A 87 -18.47 -2.92 -0.54
C GLY A 87 -19.09 -2.51 0.80
N SER A 88 -20.02 -3.34 1.33
CA SER A 88 -20.65 -3.19 2.65
C SER A 88 -19.90 -4.01 3.71
N PHE A 89 -20.00 -3.62 4.99
CA PHE A 89 -19.42 -4.38 6.11
C PHE A 89 -20.17 -5.70 6.37
N ASP A 90 -21.48 -5.72 6.11
CA ASP A 90 -22.29 -6.93 6.17
C ASP A 90 -21.86 -7.86 5.03
N ASN A 91 -21.12 -8.92 5.37
CA ASN A 91 -20.40 -9.81 4.45
C ASN A 91 -19.10 -9.25 3.84
N PHE A 92 -18.41 -8.33 4.53
CA PHE A 92 -17.13 -7.76 4.07
C PHE A 92 -16.15 -8.81 3.54
N GLN A 93 -15.84 -9.85 4.32
CA GLN A 93 -14.86 -10.87 3.90
C GLN A 93 -15.28 -11.54 2.58
N LYS A 94 -16.57 -11.80 2.39
CA LYS A 94 -17.10 -12.40 1.16
C LYS A 94 -16.96 -11.48 -0.03
N GLU A 95 -17.36 -10.22 0.09
CA GLU A 95 -17.25 -9.25 -1.02
C GLU A 95 -15.79 -8.90 -1.32
N PHE A 96 -14.95 -8.78 -0.29
CA PHE A 96 -13.51 -8.60 -0.44
C PHE A 96 -12.88 -9.81 -1.15
N SER A 97 -13.15 -11.03 -0.69
CA SER A 97 -12.63 -12.24 -1.32
C SER A 97 -13.11 -12.36 -2.77
N LYS A 98 -14.37 -12.01 -3.06
CA LYS A 98 -14.89 -11.96 -4.44
C LYS A 98 -14.14 -10.94 -5.30
N ALA A 99 -13.89 -9.73 -4.78
CA ALA A 99 -13.11 -8.72 -5.49
C ALA A 99 -11.66 -9.18 -5.72
N ALA A 100 -11.02 -9.73 -4.69
CA ALA A 100 -9.66 -10.26 -4.75
C ALA A 100 -9.51 -11.42 -5.76
N LEU A 101 -10.49 -12.33 -5.82
CA LEU A 101 -10.53 -13.41 -6.81
C LEU A 101 -10.74 -12.89 -8.24
N GLY A 102 -11.36 -11.71 -8.40
CA GLY A 102 -11.56 -11.06 -9.68
C GLY A 102 -10.28 -10.43 -10.27
N ILE A 103 -9.21 -10.29 -9.48
CA ILE A 103 -7.93 -9.73 -9.93
C ILE A 103 -7.29 -10.67 -10.96
N GLN A 104 -7.17 -10.17 -12.19
CA GLN A 104 -6.47 -10.86 -13.28
C GLN A 104 -4.99 -10.50 -13.26
N GLY A 105 -4.12 -11.51 -13.26
CA GLY A 105 -2.68 -11.31 -13.13
C GLY A 105 -2.29 -10.91 -11.70
N SER A 106 -1.42 -9.91 -11.61
CA SER A 106 -0.80 -9.46 -10.36
C SER A 106 -1.46 -8.18 -9.84
N GLY A 107 -1.84 -8.15 -8.56
CA GLY A 107 -2.51 -6.99 -7.98
C GLY A 107 -2.69 -7.12 -6.48
N TRP A 108 -3.35 -6.11 -5.90
CA TRP A 108 -3.66 -6.03 -4.48
C TRP A 108 -5.14 -5.76 -4.28
N ALA A 109 -5.76 -6.44 -3.32
CA ALA A 109 -7.10 -6.10 -2.87
C ALA A 109 -7.00 -5.20 -1.63
N TRP A 110 -7.76 -4.11 -1.60
CA TRP A 110 -7.71 -3.13 -0.50
C TRP A 110 -9.10 -2.88 0.10
N LEU A 111 -9.15 -2.86 1.43
CA LEU A 111 -10.20 -2.17 2.18
C LEU A 111 -9.70 -0.74 2.41
N GLY A 112 -10.37 0.22 1.78
CA GLY A 112 -10.06 1.64 1.92
C GLY A 112 -11.23 2.40 2.55
N VAL A 113 -10.92 3.44 3.34
CA VAL A 113 -11.91 4.37 3.89
C VAL A 113 -11.84 5.69 3.16
N ASN A 114 -13.00 6.19 2.73
CA ASN A 114 -13.15 7.57 2.27
C ASN A 114 -13.78 8.38 3.40
N PRO A 115 -13.01 9.23 4.11
CA PRO A 115 -13.54 10.02 5.20
C PRO A 115 -14.33 11.25 4.72
N GLN A 116 -14.33 11.56 3.43
CA GLN A 116 -15.09 12.63 2.79
C GLN A 116 -16.29 12.07 2.01
N THR A 117 -17.34 11.63 2.70
CA THR A 117 -18.57 11.17 2.02
C THR A 117 -19.37 12.28 1.29
N LYS A 118 -18.83 13.50 1.13
CA LYS A 118 -19.28 14.49 0.13
C LYS A 118 -18.12 15.37 -0.37
N LEU A 119 -17.42 14.94 -1.43
CA LEU A 119 -17.05 15.75 -2.61
C LEU A 119 -16.14 14.94 -3.54
N THR A 120 -16.47 14.97 -4.82
CA THR A 120 -15.91 14.17 -5.91
C THR A 120 -14.55 14.71 -6.37
N ASN A 121 -13.44 14.26 -5.77
CA ASN A 121 -12.11 14.40 -6.37
C ASN A 121 -11.41 13.03 -6.44
N PRO A 122 -11.33 12.39 -7.62
CA PRO A 122 -11.02 10.95 -7.77
C PRO A 122 -9.56 10.55 -7.50
N LEU A 123 -8.64 11.48 -7.22
CA LEU A 123 -7.21 11.18 -7.19
C LEU A 123 -6.67 10.72 -5.82
N LEU A 124 -7.39 10.97 -4.72
CA LEU A 124 -6.98 10.61 -3.34
C LEU A 124 -8.19 10.31 -2.43
N THR A 125 -9.18 9.57 -2.92
CA THR A 125 -10.45 9.39 -2.20
C THR A 125 -10.41 8.38 -1.05
N HIS A 126 -9.39 7.51 -0.97
CA HIS A 126 -9.39 6.41 0.01
C HIS A 126 -8.06 6.26 0.72
N TYR A 127 -8.11 6.14 2.04
CA TYR A 127 -7.00 5.75 2.89
C TYR A 127 -7.00 4.22 3.04
N PRO A 128 -5.88 3.51 2.76
CA PRO A 128 -5.84 2.06 2.86
C PRO A 128 -5.83 1.62 4.33
N VAL A 129 -6.74 0.71 4.68
CA VAL A 129 -6.91 0.17 6.04
C VAL A 129 -6.33 -1.24 6.12
N VAL A 130 -6.80 -2.14 5.24
CA VAL A 130 -6.28 -3.51 5.10
C VAL A 130 -5.96 -3.77 3.63
N GLY A 131 -4.84 -4.41 3.36
CA GLY A 131 -4.44 -4.84 2.02
C GLY A 131 -4.06 -6.32 2.00
N VAL A 132 -4.45 -7.02 0.95
CA VAL A 132 -4.07 -8.42 0.70
C VAL A 132 -3.33 -8.49 -0.64
N ASP A 133 -2.12 -9.06 -0.61
CA ASP A 133 -1.30 -9.26 -1.80
C ASP A 133 -1.84 -10.45 -2.60
N MET A 134 -2.28 -10.20 -3.83
CA MET A 134 -2.79 -11.23 -4.73
C MET A 134 -1.78 -11.62 -5.83
N TRP A 135 -0.52 -11.18 -5.71
CA TRP A 135 0.58 -11.70 -6.51
C TRP A 135 0.87 -13.16 -6.16
N GLU A 136 1.20 -13.99 -7.16
CA GLU A 136 1.47 -15.42 -6.93
C GLU A 136 2.60 -15.67 -5.92
N HIS A 137 3.61 -14.79 -5.84
CA HIS A 137 4.68 -14.92 -4.83
C HIS A 137 4.17 -14.90 -3.38
N ALA A 138 2.97 -14.37 -3.13
CA ALA A 138 2.41 -14.23 -1.79
C ALA A 138 1.79 -15.53 -1.26
N PHE A 139 1.49 -16.48 -2.15
CA PHE A 139 0.75 -17.70 -1.76
C PHE A 139 1.17 -18.98 -2.49
N TYR A 140 1.78 -18.90 -3.68
CA TYR A 140 1.91 -20.05 -4.59
C TYR A 140 2.70 -21.22 -4.01
N LEU A 141 3.73 -20.95 -3.19
CA LEU A 141 4.52 -22.02 -2.58
C LEU A 141 3.69 -22.90 -1.62
N GLN A 142 2.59 -22.38 -1.07
CA GLN A 142 1.74 -23.09 -0.11
C GLN A 142 0.37 -23.46 -0.68
N TYR A 143 -0.24 -22.58 -1.47
CA TYR A 143 -1.61 -22.73 -2.00
C TYR A 143 -1.66 -22.98 -3.51
N GLN A 144 -0.51 -22.94 -4.19
CA GLN A 144 -0.38 -23.12 -5.64
C GLN A 144 -1.38 -22.24 -6.40
N ASN A 145 -2.15 -22.81 -7.32
CA ASN A 145 -3.17 -22.11 -8.11
C ASN A 145 -4.51 -21.95 -7.38
N VAL A 146 -4.63 -22.38 -6.13
CA VAL A 146 -5.89 -22.37 -5.37
C VAL A 146 -6.02 -21.08 -4.56
N LYS A 147 -6.12 -19.94 -5.26
CA LYS A 147 -6.29 -18.59 -4.65
C LYS A 147 -7.39 -18.52 -3.57
N PRO A 148 -8.55 -19.21 -3.69
CA PRO A 148 -9.57 -19.18 -2.65
C PRO A 148 -9.08 -19.68 -1.28
N ASN A 149 -8.23 -20.72 -1.24
CA ASN A 149 -7.71 -21.27 0.02
C ASN A 149 -6.76 -20.28 0.71
N TYR A 150 -5.96 -19.55 -0.06
CA TYR A 150 -5.15 -18.46 0.46
C TYR A 150 -6.00 -17.35 1.09
N LEU A 151 -7.08 -16.96 0.41
CA LEU A 151 -8.00 -15.94 0.91
C LEU A 151 -8.79 -16.38 2.15
N GLU A 152 -9.08 -17.67 2.30
CA GLU A 152 -9.66 -18.19 3.54
C GLU A 152 -8.64 -18.16 4.69
N ALA A 153 -7.38 -18.51 4.40
CA ALA A 153 -6.32 -18.54 5.40
C ALA A 153 -5.92 -17.15 5.90
N ILE A 154 -5.80 -16.16 5.01
CA ILE A 154 -5.26 -14.83 5.35
C ILE A 154 -6.08 -14.13 6.44
N TRP A 155 -7.39 -14.36 6.52
CA TRP A 155 -8.26 -13.76 7.52
C TRP A 155 -7.91 -14.13 8.96
N ASN A 156 -7.20 -15.25 9.17
CA ASN A 156 -6.75 -15.68 10.50
C ASN A 156 -5.50 -14.91 10.99
N VAL A 157 -4.80 -14.20 10.11
CA VAL A 157 -3.56 -13.48 10.42
C VAL A 157 -3.65 -11.97 10.15
N VAL A 158 -4.81 -11.48 9.70
CA VAL A 158 -5.04 -10.03 9.59
C VAL A 158 -4.97 -9.38 10.97
N ASN A 159 -4.12 -8.37 11.11
CA ASN A 159 -4.04 -7.56 12.32
C ASN A 159 -5.17 -6.52 12.34
N TRP A 160 -6.33 -6.92 12.88
CA TRP A 160 -7.49 -6.04 12.98
C TRP A 160 -7.28 -4.83 13.88
N LYS A 161 -6.39 -4.92 14.87
CA LYS A 161 -6.05 -3.78 15.73
C LYS A 161 -5.36 -2.68 14.94
N GLU A 162 -4.35 -3.03 14.14
CA GLU A 162 -3.69 -2.09 13.21
C GLU A 162 -4.70 -1.52 12.20
N GLY A 163 -5.61 -2.35 11.69
CA GLY A 163 -6.70 -1.90 10.82
C GLY A 163 -7.58 -0.83 11.49
N ASP A 164 -7.98 -1.04 12.74
CA ASP A 164 -8.79 -0.08 13.50
C ASP A 164 -8.05 1.24 13.75
N GLU A 165 -6.76 1.17 14.07
CA GLU A 165 -5.89 2.34 14.24
C GLU A 165 -5.78 3.15 12.94
N ARG A 166 -5.60 2.48 11.79
CA ARG A 166 -5.56 3.13 10.46
C ARG A 166 -6.89 3.75 10.07
N TYR A 167 -8.00 3.06 10.36
CA TYR A 167 -9.34 3.58 10.12
C TYR A 167 -9.57 4.87 10.92
N THR A 168 -9.26 4.84 12.22
CA THR A 168 -9.41 5.97 13.12
C THR A 168 -8.55 7.17 12.68
N ASP A 169 -7.28 6.93 12.35
CA ASP A 169 -6.38 7.96 11.83
C ASP A 169 -6.89 8.57 10.51
N ALA A 170 -7.39 7.74 9.59
CA ALA A 170 -7.96 8.23 8.34
C ALA A 170 -9.23 9.08 8.54
N VAL A 171 -10.13 8.67 9.44
CA VAL A 171 -11.33 9.45 9.79
C VAL A 171 -10.92 10.79 10.42
N GLN A 172 -9.97 10.79 11.36
CA GLN A 172 -9.46 12.02 11.98
C GLN A 172 -8.85 12.97 10.95
N LYS A 173 -8.02 12.46 10.03
CA LYS A 173 -7.44 13.25 8.94
C LYS A 173 -8.50 13.88 8.04
N GLY A 174 -9.63 13.20 7.82
CA GLY A 174 -10.77 13.77 7.11
C GLY A 174 -11.47 14.90 7.87
N VAL A 175 -11.60 14.77 9.19
CA VAL A 175 -12.14 15.84 10.07
C VAL A 175 -11.22 17.05 10.07
N ASP A 176 -9.90 16.86 10.25
CA ASP A 176 -8.91 17.94 10.26
C ASP A 176 -8.85 18.67 8.92
N ALA A 177 -8.96 17.94 7.81
CA ALA A 177 -9.05 18.56 6.48
C ALA A 177 -10.33 19.40 6.30
N GLY A 178 -11.43 19.06 6.99
CA GLY A 178 -12.66 19.86 6.99
C GLY A 178 -12.61 21.09 7.91
N LEU A 179 -11.88 21.01 9.02
CA LEU A 179 -11.71 22.12 9.97
C LEU A 179 -10.76 23.22 9.45
N ASN A 180 -9.83 22.89 8.56
CA ASN A 180 -8.90 23.85 7.94
C ASN A 180 -9.48 24.61 6.72
N VAL A 181 -10.79 24.45 6.45
CA VAL A 181 -11.49 25.06 5.29
C VAL A 181 -12.53 26.10 5.74
N LEU A 182 -12.57 26.45 7.04
CA LEU A 182 -13.35 27.57 7.58
C LEU A 182 -12.45 28.72 8.05
#